data_AF-A0A2R7QJG2-F1
#
_entry.id   AF-A0A2R7QJG2-F1
#
_cell.length_a   1.000
_cell.length_b   1.000
_cell.length_c   1.000
_cell.angle_alpha   90.00
_cell.angle_beta   90.00
_cell.angle_gamma   90.00
#
_symmetry.space_group_name_H-M   'P 1'
#
loop_
_entity.id
_entity.type
_entity.pdbx_description
1 polymer ?
#
loop_
_entity_poly.entity_id
_entity_poly.type
_entity_poly.pdbx_seq_one_letter_code
_entity_poly.pdbx_strand_id
1 'polypeptide(L)'
;MSIATDSRRETPNGVQNGPMLEVKDLVVRYGRGRKAAAAPAAVDRVSFAIQPGETVGLVGESGSGKSTIGKAILGLQKTAGGTISYQGKDITHAGAAERRALGGELRAVFQDPNSSLNPRQTIGASLAEPLRLRGASAGGLLQSKDCFADGGL
;
A
#
# COMPACT_ATOMS: atom_id res chain seq x y z
N MET A 1 10.17 20.44 -5.10
CA MET A 1 9.96 19.01 -5.37
C MET A 1 8.68 18.93 -6.17
N SER A 2 8.77 18.70 -7.48
CA SER A 2 7.65 18.87 -8.42
C SER A 2 7.05 17.50 -8.72
N ILE A 3 5.74 17.35 -8.54
CA ILE A 3 4.99 16.13 -8.85
C ILE A 3 4.41 16.28 -10.25
N ALA A 4 4.68 15.31 -11.13
CA ALA A 4 4.11 15.26 -12.48
C ALA A 4 2.86 14.37 -12.47
N THR A 5 1.74 14.89 -12.97
CA THR A 5 0.43 14.23 -13.05
C THR A 5 0.09 13.95 -14.51
N ASP A 6 -0.24 12.69 -14.86
CA ASP A 6 -0.78 12.31 -16.17
C ASP A 6 -2.21 11.76 -15.98
N SER A 7 -3.18 12.39 -16.63
CA SER A 7 -4.61 12.10 -16.50
C SER A 7 -5.09 11.26 -17.69
N ARG A 8 -5.00 9.93 -17.62
CA ARG A 8 -5.69 9.03 -18.56
C ARG A 8 -6.30 7.81 -17.86
N ARG A 9 -7.62 7.84 -17.61
CA ARG A 9 -8.65 6.83 -17.98
C ARG A 9 -9.93 6.97 -17.12
N GLU A 10 -11.06 6.71 -17.77
CA GLU A 10 -12.45 6.82 -17.29
C GLU A 10 -12.74 5.96 -16.03
N THR A 11 -13.51 6.52 -15.09
CA THR A 11 -14.03 5.83 -13.90
C THR A 11 -15.52 5.53 -14.03
N PRO A 12 -15.94 4.25 -14.01
CA PRO A 12 -17.33 3.90 -13.71
C PRO A 12 -17.45 3.65 -12.20
N ASN A 13 -17.74 4.71 -11.43
CA ASN A 13 -18.62 4.66 -10.25
C ASN A 13 -18.63 5.99 -9.49
N GLY A 14 -19.85 6.47 -9.22
CA GLY A 14 -20.26 7.39 -8.16
C GLY A 14 -19.26 8.49 -7.76
N VAL A 15 -19.56 9.72 -8.18
CA VAL A 15 -18.84 10.94 -7.81
C VAL A 15 -18.60 11.01 -6.30
N GLN A 16 -17.41 10.61 -5.85
CA GLN A 16 -16.90 10.95 -4.53
C GLN A 16 -16.40 12.40 -4.64
N ASN A 17 -17.07 13.32 -3.93
CA ASN A 17 -16.82 14.77 -4.01
C ASN A 17 -15.54 15.22 -3.27
N GLY A 18 -14.46 14.43 -3.37
CA GLY A 18 -13.20 14.71 -2.69
C GLY A 18 -12.07 13.76 -3.08
N PRO A 19 -10.83 14.05 -2.65
CA PRO A 19 -9.66 13.24 -2.98
C PRO A 19 -9.80 11.82 -2.44
N MET A 20 -9.38 10.84 -3.25
CA MET A 20 -9.30 9.44 -2.85
C MET A 20 -8.26 9.26 -1.74
N LEU A 21 -7.12 9.93 -1.85
CA LEU A 21 -6.09 9.98 -0.82
C LEU A 21 -5.68 11.43 -0.60
N GLU A 22 -5.61 11.87 0.65
CA GLU A 22 -5.12 13.20 1.01
C GLU A 22 -4.04 13.08 2.09
N VAL A 23 -2.89 13.71 1.85
CA VAL A 23 -1.77 13.79 2.77
C VAL A 23 -1.52 15.27 3.06
N LYS A 24 -1.55 15.66 4.33
CA LYS A 24 -1.31 17.05 4.77
C LYS A 24 -0.21 17.09 5.81
N ASP A 25 0.78 17.93 5.56
CA ASP A 25 1.91 18.26 6.41
C ASP A 25 2.57 17.02 7.03
N LEU A 26 2.72 15.96 6.23
CA LEU A 26 3.24 14.69 6.68
C LEU A 26 4.68 14.85 7.16
N VAL A 27 4.92 14.50 8.42
CA VAL A 27 6.25 14.44 9.01
C VAL A 27 6.52 13.01 9.45
N VAL A 28 7.68 12.47 9.06
CA VAL A 28 8.14 11.15 9.48
C VAL A 28 9.55 11.24 10.03
N ARG A 29 9.74 10.73 11.25
CA ARG A 29 11.05 10.62 11.92
C ARG A 29 11.33 9.17 12.27
N TYR A 30 12.56 8.73 12.05
CA TYR A 30 13.01 7.40 12.47
C TYR A 30 13.61 7.48 13.88
N GLY A 31 13.20 6.57 14.76
CA GLY A 31 13.71 6.47 16.12
C GLY A 31 12.68 5.89 17.08
N ARG A 32 13.08 5.68 18.33
CA ARG A 32 12.18 5.27 19.42
C ARG A 32 12.31 6.20 20.61
N GLY A 33 11.19 6.49 21.27
CA GLY A 33 11.13 7.33 22.47
C GLY A 33 11.68 8.74 22.25
N ARG A 34 12.33 9.33 23.26
CA ARG A 34 12.89 10.70 23.19
C ARG A 34 13.88 10.90 22.04
N LYS A 35 14.57 9.84 21.59
CA LYS A 35 15.50 9.91 20.44
C LYS A 35 14.80 10.17 19.12
N ALA A 36 13.53 9.77 18.97
CA ALA A 36 12.75 10.05 17.75
C ALA A 36 12.42 11.54 17.61
N ALA A 37 12.20 12.24 18.73
CA ALA A 37 11.90 13.68 18.72
C ALA A 37 13.11 14.53 18.31
N ALA A 38 14.32 14.06 18.62
CA ALA A 38 15.58 14.71 18.25
C ALA A 38 16.14 14.26 16.89
N ALA A 39 15.52 13.26 16.25
CA ALA A 39 16.00 12.74 14.97
C ALA A 39 15.63 13.70 13.81
N PRO A 40 16.51 13.83 12.80
CA PRO A 40 16.16 14.52 11.56
C PRO A 40 14.88 13.92 10.93
N ALA A 41 14.06 14.79 10.35
CA ALA A 41 12.88 14.37 9.60
C ALA A 41 13.33 13.69 8.30
N ALA A 42 12.91 12.44 8.10
CA ALA A 42 13.09 11.73 6.84
C ALA A 42 12.06 12.17 5.79
N VAL A 43 10.92 12.67 6.24
CA VAL A 43 9.92 13.39 5.45
C VAL A 43 9.54 14.59 6.28
N ASP A 44 9.64 15.80 5.70
CA ASP A 44 9.31 17.06 6.38
C ASP A 44 8.19 17.79 5.63
N ARG A 45 7.01 17.85 6.28
CA ARG A 45 5.81 18.60 5.86
C ARG A 45 5.44 18.43 4.38
N VAL A 46 5.30 17.17 3.96
CA VAL A 46 4.85 16.86 2.60
C VAL A 46 3.32 16.86 2.54
N SER A 47 2.76 17.58 1.57
CA SER A 47 1.33 17.70 1.33
C SER A 47 1.00 17.40 -0.13
N PHE A 48 0.06 16.50 -0.38
CA PHE A 48 -0.48 16.21 -1.71
C PHE A 48 -1.82 15.49 -1.62
N ALA A 49 -2.58 15.51 -2.69
CA ALA A 49 -3.83 14.76 -2.82
C ALA A 49 -3.84 13.97 -4.12
N ILE A 50 -4.52 12.82 -4.11
CA ILE A 50 -4.74 11.95 -5.27
C ILE A 50 -6.25 11.87 -5.47
N GLN A 51 -6.71 12.29 -6.64
CA GLN A 51 -8.11 12.23 -7.04
C GLN A 51 -8.52 10.81 -7.45
N PRO A 52 -9.82 10.48 -7.43
CA PRO A 52 -10.30 9.21 -7.97
C PRO A 52 -9.88 9.02 -9.43
N GLY A 53 -9.29 7.86 -9.75
CA GLY A 53 -8.80 7.54 -11.11
C GLY A 53 -7.47 8.20 -11.49
N GLU A 54 -6.87 8.99 -10.61
CA GLU A 54 -5.58 9.63 -10.86
C GLU A 54 -4.40 8.67 -10.62
N THR A 55 -3.41 8.74 -11.48
CA THR A 55 -2.13 8.04 -11.29
C THR A 55 -1.05 9.06 -10.95
N VAL A 56 -0.40 8.89 -9.80
CA VAL A 56 0.64 9.80 -9.32
C VAL A 56 1.99 9.09 -9.25
N GLY A 57 2.99 9.69 -9.89
CA GLY A 57 4.39 9.26 -9.82
C GLY A 57 5.18 10.07 -8.80
N LEU A 58 5.84 9.40 -7.86
CA LEU A 58 6.75 10.03 -6.90
C LEU A 58 8.21 9.74 -7.28
N VAL A 59 8.95 10.77 -7.70
CA VAL A 59 10.34 10.67 -8.19
C VAL A 59 11.30 11.48 -7.31
N GLY A 60 12.54 11.01 -7.18
CA GLY A 60 13.60 11.69 -6.41
C GLY A 60 14.83 10.80 -6.23
N GLU A 61 15.91 11.36 -5.70
CA GLU A 61 17.17 10.66 -5.42
C GLU A 61 17.00 9.49 -4.43
N SER A 62 17.90 8.51 -4.47
CA SER A 62 17.98 7.48 -3.42
C SER A 62 18.02 8.13 -2.03
N GLY A 63 17.22 7.62 -1.09
CA GLY A 63 17.14 8.19 0.27
C GLY A 63 16.24 9.41 0.44
N SER A 64 15.61 9.95 -0.61
CA SER A 64 14.74 11.14 -0.54
C SER A 64 13.39 10.94 0.19
N GLY A 65 13.17 9.81 0.87
CA GLY A 65 11.94 9.56 1.63
C GLY A 65 10.74 8.97 0.85
N LYS A 66 10.89 8.62 -0.43
CA LYS A 66 9.78 8.06 -1.25
C LYS A 66 9.15 6.80 -0.63
N SER A 67 10.00 5.82 -0.29
CA SER A 67 9.56 4.60 0.36
C SER A 67 9.02 4.85 1.77
N THR A 68 9.46 5.93 2.43
CA THR A 68 8.97 6.35 3.75
C THR A 68 7.55 6.89 3.65
N ILE A 69 7.24 7.70 2.63
CA ILE A 69 5.89 8.20 2.36
C ILE A 69 4.93 7.03 2.10
N GLY A 70 5.31 6.11 1.20
CA GLY A 70 4.49 4.92 0.90
C GLY A 70 4.23 4.05 2.15
N LYS A 71 5.26 3.80 2.96
CA LYS A 71 5.13 3.07 4.23
C LYS A 71 4.24 3.80 5.25
N ALA A 72 4.28 5.13 5.30
CA ALA A 72 3.42 5.92 6.19
C ALA A 72 1.94 5.82 5.78
N ILE A 73 1.64 5.92 4.49
CA ILE A 73 0.27 5.76 3.95
C ILE A 73 -0.30 4.38 4.30
N LEU A 74 0.51 3.34 4.12
CA LEU A 74 0.14 1.95 4.46
C LEU A 74 0.04 1.67 5.97
N GLY A 75 0.42 2.63 6.82
CA GLY A 75 0.48 2.44 8.27
C GLY A 75 1.63 1.56 8.76
N LEU A 76 2.59 1.26 7.90
CA LEU A 76 3.80 0.50 8.23
C LEU A 76 4.86 1.35 8.93
N GLN A 77 4.70 2.68 8.90
CA GLN A 77 5.58 3.61 9.58
C GLN A 77 4.76 4.66 10.35
N LYS A 78 5.17 4.94 11.59
CA LYS A 78 4.52 5.95 12.42
C LYS A 78 4.83 7.36 11.90
N THR A 79 3.81 8.20 11.83
CA THR A 79 3.94 9.63 11.56
C THR A 79 4.33 10.36 12.85
N ALA A 80 5.16 11.38 12.71
CA ALA A 80 5.51 12.31 13.78
C ALA A 80 4.64 13.58 13.77
N GLY A 81 3.88 13.78 12.69
CA GLY A 81 2.95 14.88 12.49
C GLY A 81 2.25 14.78 11.13
N GLY A 82 1.27 15.64 10.92
CA GLY A 82 0.42 15.65 9.72
C GLY A 82 -0.71 14.63 9.78
N THR A 83 -1.54 14.62 8.72
CA THR A 83 -2.72 13.76 8.59
C THR A 83 -2.71 13.04 7.25
N ILE A 84 -3.20 11.80 7.25
CA ILE A 84 -3.42 10.97 6.07
C ILE A 84 -4.89 10.58 6.07
N SER A 85 -5.64 10.98 5.04
CA SER A 85 -7.04 10.64 4.86
C SER A 85 -7.25 9.80 3.61
N TYR A 86 -8.11 8.79 3.69
CA TYR A 86 -8.48 7.93 2.58
C TYR A 86 -10.01 7.91 2.45
N GLN A 87 -10.52 8.26 1.25
CA GLN A 87 -11.96 8.46 0.99
C GLN A 87 -12.64 9.34 2.06
N GLY A 88 -11.97 10.44 2.45
CA GLY A 88 -12.46 11.38 3.46
C GLY A 88 -12.36 10.92 4.93
N LYS A 89 -11.88 9.70 5.19
CA LYS A 89 -11.65 9.19 6.56
C LYS A 89 -10.18 9.33 6.96
N ASP A 90 -9.91 9.89 8.14
CA ASP A 90 -8.56 9.94 8.72
C ASP A 90 -8.08 8.52 9.07
N ILE A 91 -6.93 8.13 8.49
CA ILE A 91 -6.27 6.84 8.70
C ILE A 91 -4.89 6.98 9.36
N THR A 92 -4.51 8.16 9.81
CA THR A 92 -3.18 8.46 10.37
C THR A 92 -2.83 7.52 11.53
N HIS A 93 -3.79 7.28 12.42
CA HIS A 93 -3.64 6.42 13.59
C HIS A 93 -4.68 5.29 13.63
N ALA A 94 -5.10 4.81 12.45
CA ALA A 94 -6.09 3.74 12.35
C ALA A 94 -5.69 2.51 13.18
N GLY A 95 -6.65 2.00 13.95
CA GLY A 95 -6.48 0.84 14.84
C GLY A 95 -6.36 -0.49 14.07
N ALA A 96 -6.10 -1.60 14.78
CA ALA A 96 -5.87 -2.89 14.14
C ALA A 96 -7.04 -3.38 13.26
N ALA A 97 -8.29 -3.17 13.69
CA ALA A 97 -9.47 -3.55 12.93
C ALA A 97 -9.62 -2.72 11.65
N GLU A 98 -9.43 -1.40 11.76
CA GLU A 98 -9.50 -0.47 10.62
C GLU A 98 -8.37 -0.73 9.62
N ARG A 99 -7.17 -1.04 10.10
CA ARG A 99 -6.04 -1.42 9.24
C ARG A 99 -6.30 -2.71 8.46
N ARG A 100 -7.00 -3.70 9.05
CA ARG A 100 -7.41 -4.90 8.32
C ARG A 100 -8.39 -4.57 7.20
N ALA A 101 -9.38 -3.72 7.47
CA ALA A 101 -10.32 -3.26 6.45
C ALA A 101 -9.59 -2.51 5.32
N LEU A 102 -8.66 -1.61 5.66
CA LEU A 102 -7.85 -0.87 4.69
C LEU A 102 -6.94 -1.75 3.84
N GLY A 103 -6.41 -2.87 4.38
CA GLY A 103 -5.68 -3.87 3.58
C GLY A 103 -6.53 -4.49 2.47
N GLY A 104 -7.85 -4.33 2.57
CA GLY A 104 -8.87 -4.52 1.53
C GLY A 104 -8.59 -3.75 0.25
N GLU A 105 -8.30 -2.46 0.42
CA GLU A 105 -8.41 -1.38 -0.55
C GLU A 105 -7.06 -0.78 -0.93
N LEU A 106 -6.17 -0.60 0.05
CA LEU A 106 -4.79 -0.14 -0.13
C LEU A 106 -3.85 -1.34 -0.23
N ARG A 107 -3.20 -1.49 -1.39
CA ARG A 107 -2.20 -2.54 -1.63
C ARG A 107 -0.88 -1.93 -2.06
N ALA A 108 0.19 -2.57 -1.61
CA ALA A 108 1.55 -2.23 -1.98
C ALA A 108 2.13 -3.34 -2.86
N VAL A 109 2.82 -2.94 -3.92
CA VAL A 109 3.72 -3.81 -4.67
C VAL A 109 5.12 -3.26 -4.45
N PHE A 110 5.97 -4.03 -3.78
CA PHE A 110 7.34 -3.60 -3.50
C PHE A 110 8.25 -3.88 -4.69
N GLN A 111 9.31 -3.07 -4.82
CA GLN A 111 10.22 -3.09 -5.98
C GLN A 111 11.00 -4.41 -6.17
N ASP A 112 11.05 -5.29 -5.16
CA ASP A 112 11.73 -6.58 -5.25
C ASP A 112 10.76 -7.76 -5.03
N PRO A 113 10.07 -8.22 -6.09
CA PRO A 113 9.08 -9.28 -5.99
C PRO A 113 9.69 -10.65 -5.64
N ASN A 114 10.97 -10.89 -5.93
CA ASN A 114 11.64 -12.17 -5.65
C ASN A 114 11.84 -12.42 -4.15
N SER A 115 12.03 -11.35 -3.37
CA SER A 115 12.14 -11.46 -1.90
C SER A 115 10.80 -11.74 -1.21
N SER A 116 9.67 -11.53 -1.89
CA SER A 116 8.32 -11.69 -1.35
C SER A 116 7.73 -13.10 -1.55
N LEU A 117 8.33 -13.89 -2.45
CA LEU A 117 7.96 -15.28 -2.67
C LEU A 117 8.79 -16.17 -1.76
N ASN A 118 8.13 -17.02 -0.98
CA ASN A 118 8.81 -18.06 -0.24
C ASN A 118 9.13 -19.20 -1.22
N PRO A 119 10.40 -19.49 -1.56
CA PRO A 119 10.75 -20.56 -2.50
C PRO A 119 10.35 -21.96 -2.01
N ARG A 120 9.91 -22.08 -0.75
CA ARG A 120 9.32 -23.31 -0.19
C ARG A 120 7.81 -23.45 -0.43
N GLN A 121 7.16 -22.46 -1.05
CA GLN A 121 5.74 -22.48 -1.39
C GLN A 121 5.55 -22.52 -2.91
N THR A 122 4.53 -23.24 -3.37
CA THR A 122 4.18 -23.25 -4.80
C THR A 122 3.56 -21.91 -5.20
N ILE A 123 3.60 -21.61 -6.50
CA ILE A 123 2.91 -20.44 -7.08
C ILE A 123 1.42 -20.48 -6.70
N GLY A 124 0.78 -21.66 -6.80
CA GLY A 124 -0.61 -21.85 -6.39
C GLY A 124 -0.88 -21.56 -4.91
N ALA A 125 0.03 -21.95 -4.01
CA ALA A 125 -0.09 -21.64 -2.59
C ALA A 125 0.05 -20.13 -2.31
N SER A 126 1.00 -19.47 -2.98
CA SER A 126 1.24 -18.03 -2.86
C SER A 126 0.04 -17.21 -3.37
N LEU A 127 -0.63 -17.67 -4.43
CA LEU A 127 -1.87 -17.06 -4.95
C LEU A 127 -3.09 -17.34 -4.07
N ALA A 128 -3.15 -18.51 -3.43
CA ALA A 128 -4.28 -18.91 -2.60
C ALA A 128 -4.26 -18.26 -1.20
N GLU A 129 -3.10 -17.92 -0.66
CA GLU A 129 -2.97 -17.34 0.69
C GLU A 129 -3.73 -16.00 0.86
N PRO A 130 -3.60 -15.00 -0.04
CA PRO A 130 -4.39 -13.76 0.04
C PRO A 130 -5.90 -13.98 -0.02
N LEU A 131 -6.35 -15.01 -0.74
CA LEU A 131 -7.76 -15.37 -0.89
C LEU A 131 -8.30 -16.04 0.39
N ARG A 132 -7.53 -16.96 0.96
CA ARG A 132 -7.87 -17.65 2.22
C ARG A 132 -7.94 -16.69 3.40
N LEU A 133 -7.00 -15.75 3.51
CA LEU A 133 -6.96 -14.74 4.58
C LEU A 133 -8.17 -13.80 4.56
N ARG A 134 -8.86 -13.70 3.41
CA ARG A 134 -10.10 -12.92 3.25
C ARG A 134 -11.38 -13.73 3.43
N GLY A 135 -11.28 -15.00 3.86
CA GLY A 135 -12.45 -15.84 4.09
C GLY A 135 -13.12 -16.37 2.82
N ALA A 136 -12.53 -16.16 1.64
CA ALA A 136 -12.93 -16.91 0.46
C ALA A 136 -12.46 -18.35 0.68
N SER A 137 -13.41 -19.26 0.91
CA SER A 137 -13.12 -20.68 0.88
C SER A 137 -12.56 -21.00 -0.50
N ALA A 138 -11.24 -21.16 -0.59
CA ALA A 138 -10.57 -21.76 -1.74
C ALA A 138 -10.86 -23.28 -1.78
N GLY A 139 -12.13 -23.65 -1.58
CA GLY A 139 -12.61 -25.03 -1.48
C GLY A 139 -12.79 -25.71 -2.84
N GLY A 140 -12.67 -24.98 -3.95
CA GLY A 140 -12.85 -25.55 -5.29
C GLY A 140 -11.56 -25.75 -6.10
N LEU A 141 -10.50 -24.98 -5.85
CA LEU A 141 -9.34 -24.93 -6.76
C LEU A 141 -8.22 -25.95 -6.46
N LEU A 142 -8.34 -26.72 -5.37
CA LEU A 142 -7.28 -27.65 -4.93
C LEU A 142 -7.59 -29.13 -5.22
N GLN A 143 -8.70 -29.43 -5.91
CA GLN A 143 -9.06 -30.81 -6.26
C GLN A 143 -8.64 -31.26 -7.67
N SER A 144 -8.03 -30.41 -8.50
CA SER A 144 -7.49 -30.86 -9.78
C SER A 144 -5.97 -31.10 -9.70
N LYS A 145 -5.55 -32.06 -8.88
CA LYS A 145 -4.20 -32.65 -8.98
C LYS A 145 -4.09 -33.69 -10.12
N ASP A 146 -5.18 -33.95 -10.84
CA ASP A 146 -5.26 -35.03 -11.83
C ASP A 146 -5.27 -34.55 -13.31
N CYS A 147 -5.03 -33.26 -13.61
CA CYS A 147 -5.13 -32.76 -14.98
C CYS A 147 -3.79 -32.46 -15.70
N PHE A 148 -2.65 -32.81 -15.09
CA PHE A 148 -1.32 -32.57 -15.69
C PHE A 148 -0.42 -33.81 -15.67
N ALA A 149 -1.03 -34.98 -15.92
CA ALA A 149 -0.33 -36.22 -16.18
C ALA A 149 -0.98 -36.89 -17.41
N ASP A 150 -0.79 -36.30 -18.58
CA ASP A 150 -0.75 -37.01 -19.87
C ASP A 150 -0.31 -36.06 -20.97
N GLY A 151 0.79 -36.39 -21.63
CA GLY A 151 1.40 -35.59 -22.68
C GLY A 151 2.89 -35.87 -22.80
N GLY A 152 3.23 -37.10 -23.19
CA GLY A 152 4.60 -37.45 -23.54
C GLY A 152 5.10 -36.64 -24.74
N LEU A 153 6.39 -36.32 -24.70
CA LEU A 153 7.45 -36.78 -25.60
C LEU A 153 8.80 -36.53 -24.91
#